data_AF-A0A2W5TG95-F1
#
_entry.id   AF-A0A2W5TG95-F1
#
_cell.length_a   1.000
_cell.length_b   1.000
_cell.length_c   1.000
_cell.angle_alpha   90.00
_cell.angle_beta   90.00
_cell.angle_gamma   90.00
#
_symmetry.space_group_name_H-M   'P 1'
#
loop_
_entity.id
_entity.type
_entity.pdbx_description
1 polymer ?
#
loop_
_entity_poly.entity_id
_entity_poly.type
_entity_poly.pdbx_seq_one_letter_code
_entity_poly.pdbx_strand_id
1 'polypeptide(L)'
;MRFTFLTAFLVLTGCATTSSTGSTAVDTVEAPPPIVEAPVAEVFEAPPPMPAPEPQPIGNPALSARATSLVGVPIKRVAPWLPDDCTGLARAVYEPAGVDLMTDGVPGDNGVTAIHRVAQRVGALHTDVPQPGDLVFFRETYDRNRDGLRNDGLTHVAVVERVEPDGEVVFIHRGAKGVERSRMFVAEPLSRERNDILRVASKKERAKLTGELFVDFAASSRLLAPKR
;
A
#
# COMPACT_ATOMS: atom_id res chain seq x y z
N MET A 1 -1.20 -6.03 49.10
CA MET A 1 -2.33 -5.13 49.42
C MET A 1 -3.30 -5.25 48.24
N ARG A 2 -4.36 -6.07 48.31
CA ARG A 2 -5.72 -5.75 48.81
C ARG A 2 -6.30 -4.54 48.04
N PHE A 3 -7.40 -4.57 47.28
CA PHE A 3 -8.69 -5.24 47.51
C PHE A 3 -9.49 -5.44 46.20
N THR A 4 -10.20 -6.57 46.13
CA THR A 4 -11.35 -6.85 45.26
C THR A 4 -12.64 -6.63 46.07
N PHE A 5 -13.64 -5.94 45.51
CA PHE A 5 -15.08 -5.93 45.88
C PHE A 5 -15.78 -5.33 44.64
N LEU A 6 -16.67 -5.96 43.86
CA LEU A 6 -17.89 -6.76 44.10
C LEU A 6 -18.92 -6.10 45.01
N THR A 7 -19.94 -5.50 44.41
CA THR A 7 -21.35 -5.32 44.86
C THR A 7 -22.03 -4.35 43.89
N ALA A 8 -23.32 -4.38 43.57
CA ALA A 8 -24.42 -5.34 43.54
C ALA A 8 -25.62 -4.50 43.04
N PHE A 9 -26.51 -5.13 42.28
CA PHE A 9 -27.81 -4.60 41.87
C PHE A 9 -28.66 -4.10 43.06
N LEU A 10 -29.43 -3.02 42.89
CA LEU A 10 -30.88 -3.07 43.15
C LEU A 10 -31.63 -1.86 42.56
N VAL A 11 -32.77 -2.20 41.95
CA VAL A 11 -33.86 -1.37 41.41
C VAL A 11 -34.65 -0.73 42.55
N LEU A 12 -35.19 0.49 42.36
CA LEU A 12 -36.58 0.81 42.77
C LEU A 12 -37.09 2.15 42.23
N THR A 13 -38.31 2.05 41.73
CA THR A 13 -39.29 3.04 41.27
C THR A 13 -39.68 4.09 42.31
N GLY A 14 -40.06 5.28 41.86
CA GLY A 14 -40.80 6.26 42.68
C GLY A 14 -41.44 7.37 41.86
N CYS A 15 -42.78 7.38 41.80
CA CYS A 15 -43.62 8.42 41.22
C CYS A 15 -44.01 9.49 42.26
N ALA A 16 -44.48 10.64 41.73
CA ALA A 16 -45.36 11.66 42.37
C ALA A 16 -44.69 12.59 43.41
N THR A 17 -45.00 13.88 43.59
CA THR A 17 -46.17 14.72 43.23
C THR A 17 -45.85 16.22 43.43
N THR A 18 -46.31 17.06 42.50
CA THR A 18 -46.94 18.42 42.60
C THR A 18 -46.55 19.51 43.63
N SER A 19 -46.38 20.74 43.11
CA SER A 19 -47.08 21.99 43.54
C SER A 19 -46.78 23.10 42.49
N SER A 20 -47.72 23.63 41.69
CA SER A 20 -48.84 24.56 41.97
C SER A 20 -48.42 25.97 42.42
N THR A 21 -48.49 26.95 41.51
CA THR A 21 -48.86 28.33 41.85
C THR A 21 -49.60 28.94 40.65
N GLY A 22 -50.84 29.36 40.89
CA GLY A 22 -51.77 29.79 39.84
C GLY A 22 -51.59 31.23 39.39
N SER A 23 -52.28 31.55 38.30
CA SER A 23 -52.79 32.89 38.05
C SER A 23 -54.09 32.78 37.26
N THR A 24 -55.12 33.39 37.83
CA THR A 24 -56.45 33.64 37.29
C THR A 24 -56.40 34.44 35.99
N ALA A 25 -57.24 34.11 35.01
CA ALA A 25 -58.43 34.91 34.68
C ALA A 25 -58.95 34.64 33.26
N VAL A 26 -60.28 34.79 33.17
CA VAL A 26 -61.15 35.08 32.03
C VAL A 26 -61.33 34.04 30.92
N ASP A 27 -62.47 33.35 31.05
CA ASP A 27 -63.33 32.83 29.99
C ASP A 27 -63.44 33.80 28.80
N THR A 28 -63.06 33.32 27.63
CA THR A 28 -63.70 33.72 26.38
C THR A 28 -63.75 32.47 25.51
N VAL A 29 -64.96 31.99 25.22
CA VAL A 29 -65.19 30.83 24.35
C VAL A 29 -64.86 31.26 22.92
N GLU A 30 -63.61 31.03 22.53
CA GLU A 30 -63.11 31.22 21.17
C GLU A 30 -63.38 29.94 20.36
N ALA A 31 -63.99 30.11 19.19
CA ALA A 31 -64.34 29.02 18.27
C ALA A 31 -63.09 28.21 17.86
N PRO A 32 -63.20 26.89 17.66
CA PRO A 32 -62.03 26.08 17.29
C PRO A 32 -61.46 26.59 15.95
N PRO A 33 -60.13 26.73 15.82
CA PRO A 33 -59.52 27.11 14.56
C PRO A 33 -59.77 26.03 13.50
N PRO A 34 -59.86 26.39 12.21
CA PRO A 34 -59.92 25.40 11.15
C PRO A 34 -58.68 24.51 11.20
N ILE A 35 -58.90 23.20 11.11
CA ILE A 35 -57.82 22.21 10.95
C ILE A 35 -57.13 22.53 9.63
N VAL A 36 -55.92 23.09 9.69
CA VAL A 36 -55.08 23.27 8.53
C VAL A 36 -54.51 21.90 8.20
N GLU A 37 -54.94 21.31 7.08
CA GLU A 37 -54.34 20.08 6.57
C GLU A 37 -52.84 20.34 6.34
N ALA A 38 -51.99 19.55 7.01
CA ALA A 38 -50.56 19.63 6.81
C ALA A 38 -50.24 19.29 5.34
N PRO A 39 -49.30 20.00 4.68
CA PRO A 39 -48.93 19.66 3.32
C PRO A 39 -48.33 18.25 3.31
N VAL A 40 -48.90 17.40 2.46
CA VAL A 40 -48.30 16.12 2.07
C VAL A 40 -46.87 16.40 1.59
N ALA A 41 -45.89 15.88 2.32
CA ALA A 41 -44.49 15.99 1.93
C ALA A 41 -44.32 15.32 0.56
N GLU A 42 -43.93 16.10 -0.45
CA GLU A 42 -43.48 15.55 -1.72
C GLU A 42 -42.29 14.64 -1.45
N VAL A 43 -42.46 13.36 -1.77
CA VAL A 43 -41.38 12.38 -1.77
C VAL A 43 -40.42 12.80 -2.89
N PHE A 44 -39.33 13.47 -2.54
CA PHE A 44 -38.23 13.66 -3.46
C PHE A 44 -37.63 12.28 -3.74
N GLU A 45 -37.95 11.74 -4.90
CA GLU A 45 -37.31 10.54 -5.41
C GLU A 45 -35.80 10.81 -5.48
N ALA A 46 -35.04 10.00 -4.75
CA ALA A 46 -33.60 10.16 -4.69
C ALA A 46 -33.04 10.12 -6.12
N PRO A 47 -32.10 11.01 -6.47
CA PRO A 47 -31.45 10.95 -7.77
C PRO A 47 -30.89 9.53 -7.97
N PRO A 48 -30.93 9.00 -9.21
CA PRO A 48 -30.43 7.67 -9.48
C PRO A 48 -29.00 7.55 -8.94
N PRO A 49 -28.64 6.41 -8.33
CA PRO A 49 -27.29 6.22 -7.83
C PRO A 49 -26.33 6.52 -8.97
N MET A 50 -25.37 7.43 -8.73
CA MET A 50 -24.32 7.67 -9.71
C MET A 50 -23.71 6.32 -10.10
N PRO A 51 -23.38 6.10 -11.38
CA PRO A 51 -22.67 4.89 -11.77
C PRO A 51 -21.46 4.75 -10.84
N ALA A 52 -21.31 3.56 -10.25
CA ALA A 52 -20.15 3.26 -9.43
C ALA A 52 -18.90 3.63 -10.23
N PRO A 53 -17.88 4.26 -9.61
CA PRO A 53 -16.65 4.57 -10.32
C PRO A 53 -16.16 3.28 -11.00
N GLU A 54 -15.88 3.36 -12.29
CA GLU A 54 -15.32 2.24 -13.04
C GLU A 54 -14.12 1.68 -12.25
N PRO A 55 -13.93 0.35 -12.16
CA PRO A 55 -12.79 -0.22 -11.48
C PRO A 55 -11.53 0.43 -12.04
N GLN A 56 -10.85 1.21 -11.19
CA GLN A 56 -9.55 1.77 -11.53
C GLN A 56 -8.69 0.60 -12.00
N PRO A 57 -7.97 0.70 -13.13
CA PRO A 57 -7.12 -0.39 -13.58
C PRO A 57 -6.24 -0.84 -12.41
N ILE A 58 -6.25 -2.15 -12.15
CA ILE A 58 -5.47 -2.81 -11.10
C ILE A 58 -3.98 -2.53 -11.39
N GLY A 59 -3.39 -1.60 -10.65
CA GLY A 59 -2.00 -1.15 -10.84
C GLY A 59 -1.75 -0.24 -12.04
N ASN A 60 -0.49 -0.21 -12.48
CA ASN A 60 -0.05 0.50 -13.66
C ASN A 60 0.41 -0.50 -14.75
N PRO A 61 -0.50 -0.91 -15.65
CA PRO A 61 -0.19 -1.89 -16.70
C PRO A 61 0.86 -1.38 -17.70
N ALA A 62 1.02 -0.06 -17.88
CA ALA A 62 2.05 0.50 -18.75
C ALA A 62 3.46 0.29 -18.16
N LEU A 63 3.63 0.48 -16.85
CA LEU A 63 4.90 0.21 -16.18
C LEU A 63 5.22 -1.28 -16.15
N SER A 64 4.24 -2.14 -15.87
CA SER A 64 4.42 -3.60 -15.93
C SER A 64 4.78 -4.07 -17.34
N ALA A 65 4.03 -3.65 -18.36
CA ALA A 65 4.32 -3.98 -19.76
C ALA A 65 5.70 -3.50 -20.21
N ARG A 66 6.11 -2.31 -19.76
CA ARG A 66 7.47 -1.81 -19.99
C ARG A 66 8.51 -2.73 -19.34
N ALA A 67 8.35 -3.10 -18.07
CA ALA A 67 9.26 -4.04 -17.40
C ALA A 67 9.33 -5.38 -18.15
N THR A 68 8.19 -5.94 -18.57
CA THR A 68 8.09 -7.16 -19.39
C THR A 68 8.90 -7.04 -20.68
N SER A 69 8.85 -5.90 -21.37
CA SER A 69 9.61 -5.67 -22.61
C SER A 69 11.13 -5.65 -22.43
N LEU A 70 11.61 -5.49 -21.19
CA LEU A 70 13.04 -5.45 -20.86
C LEU A 70 13.60 -6.83 -20.48
N VAL A 71 12.77 -7.86 -20.32
CA VAL A 71 13.25 -9.21 -20.00
C VAL A 71 14.20 -9.72 -21.09
N GLY A 72 15.39 -10.15 -20.68
CA GLY A 72 16.46 -10.58 -21.58
C GLY A 72 17.17 -9.46 -22.33
N VAL A 73 16.79 -8.19 -22.12
CA VAL A 73 17.40 -7.03 -22.77
C VAL A 73 18.36 -6.34 -21.80
N PRO A 74 19.65 -6.15 -22.15
CA PRO A 74 20.57 -5.36 -21.34
C PRO A 74 20.07 -3.92 -21.19
N ILE A 75 20.11 -3.34 -19.98
CA ILE A 75 19.59 -1.99 -19.72
C ILE A 75 20.31 -0.96 -20.59
N LYS A 76 21.62 -1.14 -20.77
CA LYS A 76 22.46 -0.27 -21.61
C LYS A 76 22.01 -0.17 -23.07
N ARG A 77 21.24 -1.14 -23.58
CA ARG A 77 20.69 -1.09 -24.95
C ARG A 77 19.54 -0.11 -25.09
N VAL A 78 18.73 0.05 -24.04
CA VAL A 78 17.52 0.89 -24.05
C VAL A 78 17.71 2.23 -23.35
N ALA A 79 18.63 2.29 -22.39
CA ALA A 79 18.94 3.46 -21.58
C ALA A 79 20.45 3.46 -21.24
N PRO A 80 21.33 3.83 -22.19
CA PRO A 80 22.78 3.72 -22.03
C PRO A 80 23.36 4.56 -20.88
N TRP A 81 22.65 5.59 -20.43
CA TRP A 81 23.04 6.43 -19.28
C TRP A 81 22.75 5.77 -17.93
N LEU A 82 21.92 4.74 -17.87
CA LEU A 82 21.56 4.04 -16.62
C LEU A 82 22.57 2.94 -16.28
N PRO A 83 22.81 2.65 -14.99
CA PRO A 83 23.62 1.49 -14.61
C PRO A 83 22.96 0.19 -15.09
N ASP A 84 23.75 -0.85 -15.36
CA ASP A 84 23.21 -2.17 -15.74
C ASP A 84 22.96 -3.04 -14.49
N ASP A 85 22.14 -2.53 -13.57
CA ASP A 85 21.80 -3.16 -12.29
C ASP A 85 20.30 -3.04 -11.96
N CYS A 86 19.90 -3.48 -10.77
CA CYS A 86 18.51 -3.46 -10.33
C CYS A 86 17.92 -2.04 -10.25
N THR A 87 18.72 -1.04 -9.88
CA THR A 87 18.29 0.36 -9.82
C THR A 87 18.13 0.94 -11.22
N GLY A 88 19.04 0.59 -12.14
CA GLY A 88 18.95 0.97 -13.54
C GLY A 88 17.73 0.38 -14.24
N LEU A 89 17.34 -0.85 -13.91
CA LEU A 89 16.10 -1.44 -14.43
C LEU A 89 14.88 -0.65 -13.95
N ALA A 90 14.76 -0.39 -12.64
CA ALA A 90 13.64 0.34 -12.08
C ALA A 90 13.51 1.73 -12.73
N ARG A 91 14.65 2.43 -12.90
CA ARG A 91 14.70 3.72 -13.59
C ARG A 91 14.33 3.62 -15.07
N ALA A 92 14.79 2.60 -15.79
CA ALA A 92 14.44 2.39 -17.20
C ALA A 92 12.93 2.14 -17.43
N VAL A 93 12.21 1.71 -16.38
CA VAL A 93 10.76 1.55 -16.37
C VAL A 93 10.04 2.86 -16.02
N TYR A 94 10.52 3.60 -15.01
CA TYR A 94 9.83 4.76 -14.45
C TYR A 94 10.20 6.12 -15.08
N GLU A 95 11.45 6.31 -15.54
CA GLU A 95 11.89 7.58 -16.14
C GLU A 95 11.04 8.00 -17.37
N PRO A 96 10.64 7.10 -18.30
CA PRO A 96 9.75 7.45 -19.40
C PRO A 96 8.36 7.92 -18.97
N ALA A 97 7.92 7.57 -17.75
CA ALA A 97 6.68 8.05 -17.16
C ALA A 97 6.86 9.38 -16.37
N GLY A 98 8.04 10.01 -16.48
CA GLY A 98 8.35 11.28 -15.83
C GLY A 98 8.72 11.17 -14.36
N VAL A 99 8.99 9.95 -13.85
CA VAL A 99 9.34 9.73 -12.44
C VAL A 99 10.85 9.57 -12.30
N ASP A 100 11.48 10.53 -11.63
CA ASP A 100 12.86 10.38 -11.16
C ASP A 100 12.89 9.68 -9.80
N LEU A 101 13.24 8.40 -9.81
CA LEU A 101 13.34 7.59 -8.59
C LEU A 101 14.59 7.90 -7.75
N MET A 102 15.46 8.82 -8.18
CA MET A 102 16.72 9.15 -7.50
C MET A 102 16.72 10.54 -6.86
N THR A 103 15.62 11.31 -6.97
CA THR A 103 15.56 12.72 -6.56
C THR A 103 15.94 12.95 -5.09
N ASP A 104 15.69 11.97 -4.20
CA ASP A 104 15.99 12.11 -2.76
C ASP A 104 17.27 11.35 -2.34
N GLY A 105 18.15 11.01 -3.28
CA GLY A 105 19.44 10.40 -2.96
C GLY A 105 20.34 11.34 -2.15
N VAL A 106 20.97 10.83 -1.09
CA VAL A 106 21.94 11.56 -0.26
C VAL A 106 23.33 10.91 -0.34
N PRO A 107 24.42 11.66 -0.03
CA PRO A 107 25.76 11.08 -0.01
C PRO A 107 25.85 9.85 0.90
N GLY A 108 26.37 8.74 0.36
CA GLY A 108 26.54 7.46 1.07
C GLY A 108 25.46 6.41 0.75
N ASP A 109 24.33 6.82 0.17
CA ASP A 109 23.28 5.89 -0.23
C ASP A 109 23.75 4.87 -1.27
N ASN A 110 23.14 3.68 -1.24
CA ASN A 110 22.99 2.92 -2.48
C ASN A 110 21.73 3.39 -3.22
N GLY A 111 21.65 3.12 -4.52
CA GLY A 111 20.50 3.54 -5.30
C GLY A 111 19.18 2.93 -4.83
N VAL A 112 19.17 1.72 -4.27
CA VAL A 112 17.95 1.11 -3.71
C VAL A 112 17.42 1.92 -2.53
N THR A 113 18.31 2.39 -1.65
CA THR A 113 17.98 3.24 -0.49
C THR A 113 17.44 4.60 -0.96
N ALA A 114 18.04 5.19 -2.00
CA ALA A 114 17.55 6.44 -2.59
C ALA A 114 16.12 6.27 -3.16
N ILE A 115 15.86 5.19 -3.90
CA ILE A 115 14.54 4.87 -4.46
C ILE A 115 13.52 4.63 -3.34
N HIS A 116 13.89 3.87 -2.32
CA HIS A 116 13.03 3.61 -1.17
C HIS A 116 12.68 4.89 -0.42
N ARG A 117 13.63 5.83 -0.27
CA ARG A 117 13.37 7.13 0.34
C ARG A 117 12.37 7.97 -0.46
N VAL A 118 12.44 7.96 -1.78
CA VAL A 118 11.43 8.60 -2.64
C VAL A 118 10.06 7.99 -2.38
N ALA A 119 9.95 6.66 -2.37
CA ALA A 119 8.71 5.96 -2.07
C ALA A 119 8.17 6.28 -0.66
N GLN A 120 9.05 6.36 0.34
CA GLN A 120 8.70 6.75 1.70
C GLN A 120 8.13 8.18 1.74
N ARG A 121 8.81 9.14 1.10
CA ARG A 121 8.38 10.55 1.11
C ARG A 121 6.99 10.74 0.54
N VAL A 122 6.64 10.01 -0.53
CA VAL A 122 5.31 10.13 -1.17
C VAL A 122 4.26 9.21 -0.53
N GLY A 123 4.60 8.49 0.55
CA GLY A 123 3.70 7.56 1.21
C GLY A 123 3.29 6.39 0.32
N ALA A 124 4.20 5.91 -0.52
CA ALA A 124 3.97 4.77 -1.41
C ALA A 124 4.24 3.41 -0.75
N LEU A 125 4.98 3.35 0.36
CA LEU A 125 5.38 2.08 0.97
C LEU A 125 4.19 1.33 1.59
N HIS A 126 4.09 0.03 1.33
CA HIS A 126 3.10 -0.86 1.93
C HIS A 126 3.56 -2.33 1.94
N THR A 127 2.85 -3.17 2.68
CA THR A 127 3.05 -4.64 2.70
C THR A 127 1.82 -5.42 2.21
N ASP A 128 0.77 -4.71 1.81
CA ASP A 128 -0.43 -5.32 1.23
C ASP A 128 -0.15 -5.95 -0.15
N VAL A 129 -1.13 -6.68 -0.68
CA VAL A 129 -1.05 -7.31 -2.01
C VAL A 129 -0.67 -6.25 -3.06
N PRO A 130 0.47 -6.39 -3.74
CA PRO A 130 0.94 -5.39 -4.67
C PRO A 130 0.12 -5.39 -5.95
N GLN A 131 0.33 -4.34 -6.74
CA GLN A 131 -0.29 -4.18 -8.04
C GLN A 131 0.77 -4.27 -9.15
N PRO A 132 0.41 -4.67 -10.38
CA PRO A 132 1.30 -4.57 -11.53
C PRO A 132 1.93 -3.18 -11.63
N GLY A 133 3.25 -3.11 -11.81
CA GLY A 133 4.02 -1.87 -11.90
C GLY A 133 4.58 -1.36 -10.57
N ASP A 134 4.11 -1.86 -9.42
CA ASP A 134 4.68 -1.51 -8.12
C ASP A 134 6.16 -1.91 -8.02
N LEU A 135 6.90 -1.28 -7.13
CA LEU A 135 8.26 -1.71 -6.78
C LEU A 135 8.20 -2.71 -5.63
N VAL A 136 9.16 -3.63 -5.57
CA VAL A 136 9.41 -4.50 -4.42
C VAL A 136 10.85 -4.35 -3.97
N PHE A 137 11.07 -4.23 -2.65
CA PHE A 137 12.38 -4.04 -2.05
C PHE A 137 12.82 -5.26 -1.25
N PHE A 138 14.11 -5.56 -1.35
CA PHE A 138 14.74 -6.64 -0.61
C PHE A 138 15.99 -6.16 0.11
N ARG A 139 16.26 -6.79 1.24
CA ARG A 139 17.44 -6.53 2.07
C ARG A 139 18.50 -7.60 1.90
N GLU A 140 19.76 -7.21 2.09
CA GLU A 140 20.91 -8.10 2.24
C GLU A 140 21.16 -9.09 1.09
N THR A 141 20.66 -8.85 -0.11
CA THR A 141 20.80 -9.77 -1.26
C THR A 141 22.26 -10.01 -1.70
N TYR A 142 23.16 -9.07 -1.41
CA TYR A 142 24.60 -9.21 -1.56
C TYR A 142 25.33 -8.46 -0.44
N ASP A 143 26.64 -8.69 -0.29
CA ASP A 143 27.52 -8.00 0.65
C ASP A 143 28.09 -6.80 -0.09
N ARG A 144 27.53 -5.63 0.17
CA ARG A 144 27.77 -4.40 -0.59
C ARG A 144 29.08 -3.75 -0.13
N ASN A 145 29.29 -3.61 1.17
CA ASN A 145 30.48 -2.97 1.71
C ASN A 145 31.73 -3.89 1.70
N ARG A 146 31.54 -5.19 1.42
CA ARG A 146 32.58 -6.23 1.34
C ARG A 146 33.30 -6.50 2.66
N ASP A 147 32.62 -6.27 3.78
CA ASP A 147 33.16 -6.60 5.12
C ASP A 147 32.96 -8.08 5.49
N GLY A 148 32.26 -8.84 4.65
CA GLY A 148 31.97 -10.26 4.84
C GLY A 148 30.76 -10.53 5.72
N LEU A 149 30.03 -9.51 6.14
CA LEU A 149 28.76 -9.55 6.85
C LEU A 149 27.60 -9.21 5.89
N ARG A 150 26.36 -9.40 6.35
CA ARG A 150 25.13 -9.15 5.59
C ARG A 150 24.24 -8.20 6.39
N ASN A 151 24.69 -6.94 6.45
CA ASN A 151 24.16 -5.84 7.25
C ASN A 151 24.11 -4.51 6.46
N ASP A 152 23.97 -4.58 5.14
CA ASP A 152 23.99 -3.45 4.21
C ASP A 152 22.61 -2.77 4.05
N GLY A 153 21.58 -3.29 4.69
CA GLY A 153 20.21 -2.83 4.62
C GLY A 153 19.53 -3.19 3.30
N LEU A 154 18.93 -2.20 2.66
CA LEU A 154 18.29 -2.36 1.35
C LEU A 154 19.35 -2.52 0.26
N THR A 155 19.28 -3.61 -0.50
CA THR A 155 20.30 -3.94 -1.50
C THR A 155 19.70 -4.31 -2.86
N HIS A 156 18.39 -4.54 -2.95
CA HIS A 156 17.77 -4.91 -4.23
C HIS A 156 16.37 -4.34 -4.38
N VAL A 157 16.03 -4.02 -5.63
CA VAL A 157 14.71 -3.55 -6.05
C VAL A 157 14.28 -4.29 -7.31
N ALA A 158 12.98 -4.48 -7.48
CA ALA A 158 12.40 -5.04 -8.68
C ALA A 158 11.05 -4.40 -9.00
N VAL A 159 10.52 -4.67 -10.20
CA VAL A 159 9.19 -4.20 -10.63
C VAL A 159 8.22 -5.37 -10.65
N VAL A 160 7.07 -5.24 -10.01
CA VAL A 160 6.01 -6.24 -10.01
C VAL A 160 5.42 -6.33 -11.42
N GLU A 161 5.45 -7.52 -12.00
CA GLU A 161 4.82 -7.80 -13.30
C GLU A 161 3.33 -8.09 -13.10
N ARG A 162 3.03 -9.04 -12.20
CA ARG A 162 1.65 -9.47 -11.88
C ARG A 162 1.59 -10.17 -10.53
N VAL A 163 0.36 -10.38 -10.07
CA VAL A 163 0.03 -11.19 -8.90
C VAL A 163 -0.95 -12.27 -9.34
N GLU A 164 -0.62 -13.52 -9.04
CA GLU A 164 -1.48 -14.67 -9.32
C GLU A 164 -2.67 -14.73 -8.33
N PRO A 165 -3.77 -15.41 -8.65
CA PRO A 165 -4.97 -15.44 -7.79
C PRO A 165 -4.75 -15.95 -6.38
N ASP A 166 -3.73 -16.81 -6.19
CA ASP A 166 -3.36 -17.35 -4.89
C ASP A 166 -2.41 -16.44 -4.08
N GLY A 167 -1.97 -15.32 -4.67
CA GLY A 167 -1.09 -14.33 -4.09
C GLY A 167 0.39 -14.48 -4.45
N GLU A 168 0.78 -15.41 -5.34
CA GLU A 168 2.15 -15.45 -5.87
C GLU A 168 2.46 -14.16 -6.63
N VAL A 169 3.52 -13.47 -6.24
CA VAL A 169 4.00 -12.25 -6.88
C VAL A 169 5.08 -12.62 -7.89
N VAL A 170 4.86 -12.27 -9.15
CA VAL A 170 5.87 -12.37 -10.21
C VAL A 170 6.44 -10.99 -10.45
N PHE A 171 7.75 -10.87 -10.36
CA PHE A 171 8.46 -9.60 -10.52
C PHE A 171 9.64 -9.73 -11.48
N ILE A 172 10.04 -8.61 -12.05
CA ILE A 172 11.15 -8.50 -13.00
C ILE A 172 12.26 -7.70 -12.34
N HIS A 173 13.45 -8.27 -12.32
CA HIS A 173 14.64 -7.63 -11.75
C HIS A 173 15.85 -7.83 -12.66
N ARG A 174 16.86 -6.98 -12.49
CA ARG A 174 18.19 -7.24 -13.01
C ARG A 174 18.96 -8.05 -11.97
N GLY A 175 18.92 -9.37 -12.10
CA GLY A 175 19.74 -10.34 -11.35
C GLY A 175 21.10 -10.53 -11.99
N ALA A 176 22.00 -11.36 -11.47
CA ALA A 176 23.37 -11.48 -11.98
C ALA A 176 23.47 -11.84 -13.48
N LYS A 177 22.48 -12.57 -14.02
CA LYS A 177 22.45 -13.09 -15.39
C LYS A 177 21.82 -12.13 -16.41
N GLY A 178 21.21 -11.04 -15.97
CA GLY A 178 20.47 -10.13 -16.83
C GLY A 178 19.13 -9.74 -16.22
N VAL A 179 18.27 -9.12 -17.04
CA VAL A 179 16.89 -8.81 -16.67
C VAL A 179 16.05 -10.07 -16.78
N GLU A 180 15.54 -10.56 -15.67
CA GLU A 180 14.83 -11.85 -15.57
C GLU A 180 13.62 -11.76 -14.64
N ARG A 181 12.75 -12.78 -14.73
CA ARG A 181 11.59 -12.95 -13.85
C ARG A 181 11.98 -13.78 -12.63
N SER A 182 11.34 -13.48 -11.51
CA SER A 182 11.39 -14.29 -10.30
C SER A 182 10.04 -14.26 -9.59
N ARG A 183 9.82 -15.26 -8.73
CA ARG A 183 8.58 -15.48 -7.98
C ARG A 183 8.81 -15.33 -6.49
N MET A 184 7.78 -14.85 -5.81
CA MET A 184 7.75 -14.70 -4.36
C MET A 184 6.35 -14.95 -3.84
N PHE A 185 6.24 -15.64 -2.71
CA PHE A 185 5.00 -15.79 -1.98
C PHE A 185 5.17 -15.34 -0.53
N VAL A 186 4.71 -14.12 -0.24
CA VAL A 186 4.95 -13.45 1.06
C VAL A 186 4.32 -14.21 2.23
N ALA A 187 3.20 -14.91 1.99
CA ALA A 187 2.52 -15.71 3.01
C ALA A 187 3.34 -16.95 3.45
N GLU A 188 4.23 -17.46 2.60
CA GLU A 188 5.09 -18.61 2.90
C GLU A 188 6.56 -18.29 2.59
N PRO A 189 7.20 -17.40 3.35
CA PRO A 189 8.50 -16.83 2.98
C PRO A 189 9.65 -17.85 2.94
N LEU A 190 9.50 -19.00 3.61
CA LEU A 190 10.49 -20.08 3.67
C LEU A 190 10.23 -21.20 2.65
N SER A 191 9.12 -21.16 1.91
CA SER A 191 8.74 -22.23 0.97
C SER A 191 9.57 -22.14 -0.31
N ARG A 192 10.43 -23.14 -0.53
CA ARG A 192 11.28 -23.24 -1.74
C ARG A 192 10.49 -23.51 -3.02
N GLU A 193 9.28 -24.05 -2.90
CA GLU A 193 8.41 -24.33 -4.04
C GLU A 193 7.75 -23.06 -4.57
N ARG A 194 7.51 -22.10 -3.65
CA ARG A 194 6.77 -20.85 -3.90
C ARG A 194 7.66 -19.62 -4.05
N ASN A 195 8.96 -19.73 -3.77
CA ASN A 195 9.89 -18.61 -3.79
C ASN A 195 11.19 -19.00 -4.49
N ASP A 196 11.64 -18.15 -5.42
CA ASP A 196 12.91 -18.35 -6.10
C ASP A 196 14.11 -17.93 -5.21
N ILE A 197 15.31 -18.37 -5.58
CA ILE A 197 16.55 -17.99 -4.90
C ILE A 197 16.96 -16.60 -5.35
N LEU A 198 16.99 -15.64 -4.43
CA LEU A 198 17.46 -14.28 -4.70
C LEU A 198 18.93 -14.08 -4.29
N ARG A 199 19.35 -14.71 -3.19
CA ARG A 199 20.74 -14.72 -2.75
C ARG A 199 21.30 -16.13 -2.88
N VAL A 200 22.31 -16.27 -3.72
CA VAL A 200 23.01 -17.55 -3.89
C VAL A 200 23.75 -17.95 -2.60
N ALA A 201 23.94 -19.25 -2.41
CA ALA A 201 24.69 -19.76 -1.26
C ALA A 201 26.15 -19.31 -1.31
N SER A 202 26.76 -19.15 -0.14
CA SER A 202 28.19 -18.91 0.04
C SER A 202 28.78 -19.96 0.98
N LYS A 203 30.10 -19.92 1.22
CA LYS A 203 30.75 -20.85 2.16
C LYS A 203 30.18 -20.76 3.59
N LYS A 204 29.68 -19.59 4.00
CA LYS A 204 29.21 -19.32 5.36
C LYS A 204 27.69 -19.34 5.50
N GLU A 205 26.95 -19.24 4.40
CA GLU A 205 25.50 -19.07 4.43
C GLU A 205 24.80 -19.84 3.31
N ARG A 206 23.65 -20.43 3.63
CA ARG A 206 22.78 -21.03 2.61
C ARG A 206 22.19 -19.96 1.68
N ALA A 207 21.73 -20.41 0.53
CA ALA A 207 20.91 -19.59 -0.35
C ALA A 207 19.66 -19.05 0.39
N LYS A 208 19.25 -17.82 0.07
CA LYS A 208 18.05 -17.18 0.61
C LYS A 208 17.03 -16.94 -0.48
N LEU A 209 15.77 -17.14 -0.11
CA LEU A 209 14.62 -17.01 -0.98
C LEU A 209 14.16 -15.55 -1.07
N THR A 210 13.43 -15.22 -2.12
CA THR A 210 12.78 -13.91 -2.29
C THR A 210 11.92 -13.52 -1.08
N GLY A 211 11.06 -14.43 -0.62
CA GLY A 211 10.21 -14.21 0.56
C GLY A 211 10.97 -14.00 1.87
N GLU A 212 12.16 -14.57 2.03
CA GLU A 212 13.01 -14.35 3.23
C GLU A 212 13.61 -12.95 3.29
N LEU A 213 13.88 -12.38 2.12
CA LEU A 213 14.59 -11.11 1.98
C LEU A 213 13.66 -9.93 1.74
N PHE A 214 12.36 -10.19 1.58
CA PHE A 214 11.33 -9.18 1.39
C PHE A 214 11.32 -8.15 2.53
N VAL A 215 11.10 -6.89 2.15
CA VAL A 215 10.94 -5.75 3.07
C VAL A 215 9.55 -5.16 2.91
N ASP A 216 9.29 -4.51 1.77
CA ASP A 216 8.04 -3.83 1.46
C ASP A 216 7.88 -3.66 -0.06
N PHE A 217 6.69 -3.23 -0.46
CA PHE A 217 6.35 -2.76 -1.80
C PHE A 217 6.28 -1.23 -1.82
N ALA A 218 6.34 -0.63 -3.01
CA ALA A 218 5.92 0.75 -3.23
C ALA A 218 4.87 0.87 -4.34
N ALA A 219 3.73 1.46 -3.99
CA ALA A 219 2.62 1.71 -4.87
C ALA A 219 3.01 2.67 -6.01
N SER A 220 2.98 2.16 -7.23
CA SER A 220 3.24 2.90 -8.47
C SER A 220 2.33 4.12 -8.64
N SER A 221 1.06 4.01 -8.22
CA SER A 221 0.08 5.10 -8.25
C SER A 221 0.50 6.32 -7.41
N ARG A 222 1.23 6.10 -6.30
CA ARG A 222 1.76 7.16 -5.45
C ARG A 222 3.08 7.73 -5.98
N LEU A 223 3.90 6.91 -6.62
CA LEU A 223 5.15 7.33 -7.27
C LEU A 223 4.91 8.21 -8.50
N LEU A 224 3.80 8.00 -9.21
CA LEU A 224 3.39 8.78 -10.38
C LEU A 224 2.58 10.03 -10.05
N ALA A 225 2.17 10.21 -8.79
CA ALA A 225 1.37 11.36 -8.40
C ALA A 225 2.19 12.64 -8.59
N PRO A 226 1.61 13.70 -9.19
CA PRO A 226 2.29 14.98 -9.31
C PRO A 226 2.67 15.51 -7.92
N LYS A 227 3.83 16.16 -7.83
CA LYS A 227 4.27 16.84 -6.59
C LYS A 227 3.18 17.86 -6.21
N ARG A 228 2.55 17.67 -5.04
CA ARG A 228 1.65 18.66 -4.44
C ARG A 228 2.46 19.81 -3.87
#